data_AF-A0A381V9V7-F1
#
_entry.id   AF-A0A381V9V7-F1
#
_cell.length_a   1.000
_cell.length_b   1.000
_cell.length_c   1.000
_cell.angle_alpha   90.00
_cell.angle_beta   90.00
_cell.angle_gamma   90.00
#
_symmetry.space_group_name_H-M   'P 1'
#
loop_
_entity.id
_entity.type
_entity.pdbx_description
1 polymer ?
#
loop_
_entity_poly.entity_id
_entity_poly.type
_entity_poly.pdbx_seq_one_letter_code
_entity_poly.pdbx_strand_id
1 'polypeptide(L)'
;ARLGLSFVPTLYDDALAEAYYTEARAQGFEEAACLMPSGPGLVLVTRDPDALWDEIGEHLLYDAQLYGAWQHPDQRSSWHVDAATIGDLREGGQHAILTPGECVDLVRETGAAVLHPLVAGIDPAIGWETLELVVDEVMPALAG
;
A
#
# COMPACT_ATOMS: atom_id res chain seq x y z
N ALA A 1 1.97 -21.45 5.77
CA ALA A 1 1.20 -22.66 6.11
C ALA A 1 1.99 -23.66 6.96
N ARG A 2 2.97 -24.40 6.41
CA ARG A 2 3.74 -25.45 7.16
C ARG A 2 4.45 -24.98 8.43
N LEU A 3 4.77 -23.70 8.52
CA LEU A 3 5.41 -23.10 9.69
C LEU A 3 4.41 -22.50 10.69
N GLY A 4 3.09 -22.64 10.47
CA GLY A 4 2.07 -22.05 11.35
C GLY A 4 2.06 -20.52 11.34
N LEU A 5 2.51 -19.89 10.25
CA LEU A 5 2.57 -18.42 10.11
C LEU A 5 1.49 -17.91 9.18
N SER A 6 0.84 -16.81 9.58
CA SER A 6 0.00 -15.96 8.73
C SER A 6 0.77 -15.44 7.53
N PHE A 7 0.05 -15.13 6.46
CA PHE A 7 0.64 -14.78 5.18
C PHE A 7 0.10 -13.46 4.64
N VAL A 8 1.02 -12.60 4.19
CA VAL A 8 0.72 -11.32 3.54
C VAL A 8 1.47 -11.31 2.20
N PRO A 9 0.81 -11.69 1.08
CA PRO A 9 1.45 -11.70 -0.23
C PRO A 9 1.67 -10.29 -0.78
N THR A 10 2.58 -10.18 -1.75
CA THR A 10 2.94 -8.93 -2.44
C THR A 10 2.01 -8.57 -3.60
N LEU A 11 0.98 -9.38 -3.86
CA LEU A 11 -0.08 -9.10 -4.82
C LEU A 11 -1.35 -9.86 -4.42
N TYR A 12 -2.49 -9.40 -4.93
CA TYR A 12 -3.75 -10.14 -4.81
C TYR A 12 -3.76 -11.31 -5.80
N ASP A 13 -3.94 -12.54 -5.30
CA ASP A 13 -4.06 -13.74 -6.13
C ASP A 13 -4.88 -14.81 -5.39
N ASP A 14 -6.11 -15.06 -5.84
CA ASP A 14 -7.03 -16.01 -5.20
C ASP A 14 -6.47 -17.43 -5.16
N ALA A 15 -5.75 -17.86 -6.21
CA ALA A 15 -5.15 -19.19 -6.26
C ALA A 15 -4.03 -19.33 -5.22
N LEU A 16 -3.29 -18.26 -4.96
CA LEU A 16 -2.28 -18.23 -3.91
C LEU A 16 -2.91 -18.30 -2.51
N ALA A 17 -4.01 -17.59 -2.27
CA ALA A 17 -4.80 -17.73 -1.03
C ALA A 17 -5.29 -19.17 -0.84
N GLU A 18 -5.90 -19.75 -1.89
CA GLU A 18 -6.43 -21.11 -1.84
C GLU A 18 -5.34 -22.13 -1.53
N ALA A 19 -4.17 -22.01 -2.17
CA ALA A 19 -3.02 -22.86 -1.91
C ALA A 19 -2.54 -22.74 -0.45
N TYR A 20 -2.45 -21.51 0.07
CA TYR A 20 -2.06 -21.27 1.46
C TYR A 20 -3.05 -21.88 2.45
N TYR A 21 -4.36 -21.64 2.28
CA TYR A 21 -5.38 -22.17 3.19
C TYR A 21 -5.53 -23.69 3.11
N THR A 22 -5.37 -24.27 1.92
CA THR A 22 -5.40 -25.73 1.74
C THR A 22 -4.26 -26.40 2.48
N GLU A 23 -3.04 -25.89 2.35
CA GLU A 23 -1.91 -26.41 3.11
C GLU A 23 -2.07 -26.12 4.60
N ALA A 24 -2.57 -24.95 5.02
CA ALA A 24 -2.78 -24.64 6.43
C ALA A 24 -3.75 -25.63 7.10
N ARG A 25 -4.86 -25.96 6.44
CA ARG A 25 -5.81 -27.00 6.89
C ARG A 25 -5.14 -28.37 7.00
N ALA A 26 -4.34 -28.76 6.02
CA ALA A 26 -3.62 -30.04 6.04
C ALA A 26 -2.63 -30.15 7.22
N GLN A 27 -2.12 -29.02 7.70
CA GLN A 27 -1.20 -28.92 8.83
C GLN A 27 -1.91 -28.70 10.18
N GLY A 28 -3.26 -28.64 10.20
CA GLY A 28 -4.03 -28.38 11.42
C GLY A 28 -3.86 -26.94 11.95
N PHE A 29 -3.46 -25.99 11.12
CA PHE A 29 -3.35 -24.58 11.51
C PHE A 29 -4.71 -23.89 11.39
N GLU A 30 -5.49 -23.94 12.47
CA GLU A 30 -6.88 -23.44 12.51
C GLU A 30 -6.99 -21.91 12.48
N GLU A 31 -5.98 -21.22 13.00
CA GLU A 31 -5.94 -19.74 13.08
C GLU A 31 -5.25 -19.10 11.86
N ALA A 32 -5.12 -19.85 10.76
CA ALA A 32 -4.44 -19.36 9.57
C ALA A 32 -5.13 -18.11 9.02
N ALA A 33 -4.38 -17.02 8.90
CA ALA A 33 -4.82 -15.80 8.24
C ALA A 33 -4.00 -15.55 6.97
N CYS A 34 -4.67 -15.22 5.87
CA CYS A 34 -4.06 -14.67 4.67
C CYS A 34 -4.65 -13.29 4.41
N LEU A 35 -3.84 -12.24 4.61
CA LEU A 35 -4.25 -10.86 4.39
C LEU A 35 -3.86 -10.49 2.97
N MET A 36 -4.79 -10.65 2.05
CA MET A 36 -4.60 -10.20 0.68
C MET A 36 -4.55 -8.67 0.63
N PRO A 37 -3.62 -8.07 -0.13
CA PRO A 37 -3.58 -6.63 -0.28
C PRO A 37 -4.86 -6.15 -0.98
N SER A 38 -5.54 -5.17 -0.38
CA SER A 38 -6.72 -4.50 -0.91
C SER A 38 -6.45 -2.99 -0.94
N GLY A 39 -6.45 -2.40 -2.14
CA GLY A 39 -6.18 -0.97 -2.33
C GLY A 39 -4.70 -0.62 -2.58
N PRO A 40 -4.35 0.67 -2.50
CA PRO A 40 -3.01 1.18 -2.75
C PRO A 40 -1.99 0.58 -1.77
N GLY A 41 -0.79 0.25 -2.26
CA GLY A 41 0.32 -0.16 -1.38
C GLY A 41 0.99 1.00 -0.67
N LEU A 42 0.76 2.23 -1.11
CA LEU A 42 1.27 3.44 -0.50
C LEU A 42 0.16 4.46 -0.33
N VAL A 43 -0.04 4.90 0.91
CA VAL A 43 -0.92 6.00 1.25
C VAL A 43 -0.14 7.06 2.02
N LEU A 44 -0.16 8.29 1.53
CA LEU A 44 0.22 9.51 2.25
C LEU A 44 -1.03 10.37 2.43
N VAL A 45 -1.13 11.05 3.56
CA VAL A 45 -2.28 11.89 3.91
C VAL A 45 -1.82 13.34 4.03
N THR A 46 -2.51 14.24 3.36
CA THR A 46 -2.23 15.69 3.36
C THR A 46 -3.51 16.47 3.10
N ARG A 47 -3.56 17.76 3.45
CA ARG A 47 -4.71 18.61 3.10
C ARG A 47 -4.67 19.11 1.66
N ASP A 48 -3.53 19.01 0.97
CA ASP A 48 -3.36 19.43 -0.42
C ASP A 48 -2.60 18.35 -1.22
N PRO A 49 -3.30 17.32 -1.73
CA PRO A 49 -2.67 16.26 -2.49
C PRO A 49 -1.95 16.73 -3.75
N ASP A 50 -2.47 17.76 -4.43
CA ASP A 50 -1.85 18.27 -5.65
C ASP A 50 -0.51 18.94 -5.35
N ALA A 51 -0.45 19.78 -4.32
CA ALA A 51 0.82 20.39 -3.89
C ALA A 51 1.85 19.32 -3.47
N LEU A 52 1.42 18.28 -2.73
CA LEU A 52 2.36 17.24 -2.31
C LEU A 52 2.85 16.40 -3.49
N TRP A 53 2.00 16.09 -4.46
CA TRP A 53 2.44 15.44 -5.70
C TRP A 53 3.46 16.28 -6.48
N ASP A 54 3.28 17.60 -6.55
CA ASP A 54 4.26 18.49 -7.18
C ASP A 54 5.59 18.50 -6.42
N GLU A 55 5.56 18.36 -5.09
CA GLU A 55 6.75 18.35 -4.24
C GLU A 55 7.54 17.02 -4.29
N ILE A 56 6.86 15.88 -4.17
CA ILE A 56 7.52 14.57 -4.04
C ILE A 56 7.32 13.62 -5.22
N GLY A 57 6.56 14.00 -6.24
CA GLY A 57 6.22 13.12 -7.36
C GLY A 57 7.46 12.57 -8.09
N GLU A 58 8.50 13.38 -8.26
CA GLU A 58 9.76 12.94 -8.88
C GLU A 58 10.51 11.91 -8.01
N HIS A 59 10.45 12.03 -6.68
CA HIS A 59 11.02 11.05 -5.76
C HIS A 59 10.30 9.70 -5.87
N LEU A 60 8.96 9.73 -5.87
CA LEU A 60 8.13 8.53 -6.01
C LEU A 60 8.37 7.84 -7.36
N LEU A 61 8.47 8.61 -8.45
CA LEU A 61 8.76 8.07 -9.79
C LEU A 61 10.13 7.40 -9.84
N TYR A 62 11.15 8.04 -9.27
CA TYR A 62 12.49 7.44 -9.20
C TYR A 62 12.49 6.13 -8.42
N ASP A 63 11.84 6.08 -7.25
CA ASP A 63 11.75 4.88 -6.43
C ASP A 63 11.04 3.73 -7.16
N ALA A 64 9.89 4.01 -7.79
CA ALA A 64 9.14 3.03 -8.56
C ALA A 64 9.96 2.46 -9.74
N GLN A 65 10.62 3.34 -10.50
CA GLN A 65 11.47 2.93 -11.64
C GLN A 65 12.68 2.11 -11.20
N LEU A 66 13.35 2.52 -10.12
CA LEU A 66 14.49 1.79 -9.58
C LEU A 66 14.07 0.43 -9.03
N TYR A 67 12.96 0.37 -8.31
CA TYR A 67 12.38 -0.86 -7.81
C TYR A 67 12.04 -1.82 -8.96
N GLY A 68 11.41 -1.31 -10.02
CA GLY A 68 11.12 -2.08 -11.24
C GLY A 68 12.38 -2.61 -11.94
N ALA A 69 13.44 -1.81 -12.02
CA ALA A 69 14.67 -2.16 -12.74
C ALA A 69 15.45 -3.35 -12.13
N TRP A 70 15.27 -3.62 -10.83
CA TRP A 70 15.95 -4.73 -10.15
C TRP A 70 15.11 -6.00 -10.04
N GLN A 71 13.84 -5.96 -10.46
CA GLN A 71 12.98 -7.13 -10.43
C GLN A 71 13.35 -8.11 -11.54
N HIS A 72 13.20 -9.41 -11.24
CA HIS A 72 13.32 -10.44 -12.25
C HIS A 72 12.18 -10.33 -13.27
N PRO A 73 12.41 -10.72 -14.55
CA PRO A 73 11.40 -10.60 -15.60
C PRO A 73 10.09 -11.36 -15.33
N ASP A 74 10.12 -12.40 -14.50
CA ASP A 74 8.98 -13.24 -14.12
C ASP A 74 8.35 -12.84 -12.77
N GLN A 75 8.87 -11.78 -12.13
CA GLN A 75 8.36 -11.33 -10.84
C GLN A 75 6.97 -10.70 -11.00
N ARG A 76 6.02 -11.18 -10.21
CA ARG A 76 4.68 -10.59 -10.07
C ARG A 76 4.63 -9.85 -8.72
N SER A 77 4.32 -8.56 -8.75
CA SER A 77 4.19 -7.72 -7.55
C SER A 77 3.25 -6.56 -7.84
N SER A 78 2.41 -6.16 -6.88
CA SER A 78 1.62 -4.91 -7.00
C SER A 78 2.51 -3.67 -7.03
N TRP A 79 3.76 -3.78 -6.59
CA TRP A 79 4.77 -2.74 -6.66
C TRP A 79 5.53 -2.69 -7.99
N HIS A 80 5.28 -3.63 -8.90
CA HIS A 80 5.78 -3.50 -10.28
C HIS A 80 4.88 -2.50 -11.02
N VAL A 81 5.28 -1.23 -11.01
CA VAL A 81 4.56 -0.16 -11.70
C VAL A 81 5.37 0.25 -12.93
N ASP A 82 4.81 0.02 -14.12
CA ASP A 82 5.39 0.50 -15.38
C ASP A 82 5.00 1.97 -15.58
N ALA A 83 5.71 2.86 -14.90
CA ALA A 83 5.49 4.31 -14.94
C ALA A 83 6.70 5.04 -15.54
N ALA A 84 6.44 5.84 -16.57
CA ALA A 84 7.42 6.74 -17.18
C ALA A 84 7.27 8.18 -16.67
N THR A 85 6.09 8.51 -16.14
CA THR A 85 5.72 9.85 -15.69
C THR A 85 4.99 9.84 -14.35
N ILE A 86 4.93 11.01 -13.69
CA ILE A 86 4.12 11.21 -12.47
C ILE A 86 2.63 10.92 -12.73
N GLY A 87 2.14 11.24 -13.94
CA GLY A 87 0.78 10.92 -14.37
C GLY A 87 0.50 9.42 -14.34
N ASP A 88 1.43 8.61 -14.85
CA ASP A 88 1.31 7.14 -14.85
C ASP A 88 1.24 6.60 -13.42
N LEU A 89 2.01 7.16 -12.47
CA LEU A 89 1.94 6.77 -11.06
C LEU A 89 0.57 7.07 -10.44
N ARG A 90 0.03 8.27 -10.71
CA ARG A 90 -1.30 8.69 -10.24
C ARG A 90 -2.40 7.78 -10.79
N GLU A 91 -2.34 7.45 -12.08
CA GLU A 91 -3.32 6.57 -12.73
C GLU A 91 -3.19 5.10 -12.30
N GLY A 92 -1.97 4.65 -11.98
CA GLY A 92 -1.69 3.27 -11.59
C GLY A 92 -2.30 2.84 -10.25
N GLY A 93 -2.73 3.79 -9.41
CA GLY A 93 -3.49 3.53 -8.17
C GLY A 93 -2.69 2.88 -7.03
N GLN A 94 -1.44 2.48 -7.27
CA GLN A 94 -0.57 1.92 -6.23
C GLN A 94 -0.03 2.98 -5.26
N HIS A 95 0.08 4.23 -5.73
CA HIS A 95 0.51 5.40 -4.97
C HIS A 95 -0.69 6.33 -4.77
N ALA A 96 -1.15 6.46 -3.54
CA ALA A 96 -2.26 7.33 -3.19
C ALA A 96 -1.78 8.44 -2.26
N ILE A 97 -1.96 9.69 -2.70
CA ILE A 97 -1.84 10.87 -1.84
C ILE A 97 -3.25 11.42 -1.69
N LEU A 98 -3.76 11.39 -0.47
CA LEU A 98 -5.17 11.58 -0.18
C LEU A 98 -5.39 12.67 0.86
N THR A 99 -6.55 13.31 0.82
CA THR A 99 -7.07 14.05 1.97
C THR A 99 -7.46 13.11 3.11
N PRO A 100 -7.57 13.61 4.36
CA PRO A 100 -8.07 12.79 5.46
C PRO A 100 -9.43 12.15 5.16
N GLY A 101 -10.34 12.90 4.52
CA GLY A 101 -11.66 12.39 4.11
C GLY A 101 -11.57 11.24 3.10
N GLU A 102 -10.76 11.40 2.06
CA GLU A 102 -10.55 10.35 1.06
C GLU A 102 -9.86 9.12 1.67
N CYS A 103 -8.96 9.31 2.64
CA CYS A 103 -8.35 8.19 3.37
C CYS A 103 -9.39 7.43 4.21
N VAL A 104 -10.35 8.12 4.83
CA VAL A 104 -11.47 7.47 5.55
C VAL A 104 -12.32 6.64 4.59
N ASP A 105 -12.66 7.20 3.43
CA ASP A 105 -13.44 6.50 2.42
C ASP A 105 -12.69 5.27 1.89
N LEU A 106 -11.38 5.39 1.63
CA LEU A 106 -10.52 4.27 1.25
C LEU A 106 -10.57 3.15 2.29
N VAL A 107 -10.41 3.47 3.58
CA VAL A 107 -10.42 2.45 4.66
C VAL A 107 -11.80 1.80 4.77
N ARG A 108 -12.89 2.55 4.58
CA ARG A 108 -14.24 1.99 4.57
C ARG A 108 -14.49 1.05 3.40
N GLU A 109 -13.94 1.35 2.23
CA GLU A 109 -14.09 0.53 1.03
C GLU A 109 -13.21 -0.73 1.07
N THR A 110 -11.95 -0.58 1.46
CA THR A 110 -10.91 -1.62 1.30
C THR A 110 -10.54 -2.33 2.60
N GLY A 111 -10.94 -1.77 3.74
CA GLY A 111 -10.67 -2.26 5.09
C GLY A 111 -9.34 -1.77 5.70
N ALA A 112 -8.45 -1.15 4.93
CA ALA A 112 -7.16 -0.69 5.41
C ALA A 112 -6.55 0.44 4.56
N ALA A 113 -5.61 1.18 5.13
CA ALA A 113 -4.71 2.07 4.40
C ALA A 113 -3.26 1.69 4.74
N VAL A 114 -2.42 1.52 3.71
CA VAL A 114 -1.01 1.13 3.90
C VAL A 114 -0.15 2.37 3.95
N LEU A 115 0.21 2.81 5.16
CA LEU A 115 0.99 4.03 5.36
C LEU A 115 2.48 3.78 5.19
N HIS A 116 3.11 4.47 4.23
CA HIS A 116 4.55 4.42 3.97
C HIS A 116 5.20 5.81 4.15
N PRO A 117 5.30 6.31 5.40
CA PRO A 117 5.68 7.71 5.68
C PRO A 117 7.11 8.08 5.27
N LEU A 118 7.97 7.11 4.98
CA LEU A 118 9.37 7.32 4.58
C LEU A 118 9.67 6.76 3.17
N VAL A 119 8.64 6.60 2.34
CA VAL A 119 8.80 6.16 0.94
C VAL A 119 9.83 7.01 0.21
N ALA A 120 10.59 6.42 -0.73
CA ALA A 120 11.43 7.14 -1.68
C ALA A 120 12.49 8.08 -1.04
N GLY A 121 12.75 7.95 0.25
CA GLY A 121 13.65 8.84 0.99
C GLY A 121 13.15 10.30 1.05
N ILE A 122 11.83 10.53 1.04
CA ILE A 122 11.24 11.86 1.20
C ILE A 122 11.59 12.49 2.57
N ASP A 123 11.38 13.81 2.71
CA ASP A 123 11.57 14.51 3.98
C ASP A 123 10.73 13.85 5.09
N PRO A 124 11.33 13.41 6.21
CA PRO A 124 10.59 12.85 7.34
C PRO A 124 9.48 13.75 7.88
N ALA A 125 9.56 15.08 7.70
CA ALA A 125 8.50 16.00 8.10
C ALA A 125 7.17 15.74 7.35
N ILE A 126 7.22 15.39 6.06
CA ILE A 126 6.04 15.01 5.27
C ILE A 126 5.42 13.72 5.82
N GLY A 127 6.27 12.73 6.09
CA GLY A 127 5.84 11.47 6.71
C GLY A 127 5.21 11.69 8.08
N TRP A 128 5.76 12.61 8.86
CA TRP A 128 5.22 12.97 10.18
C TRP A 128 3.85 13.65 10.08
N GLU A 129 3.68 14.61 9.16
CA GLU A 129 2.38 15.24 8.91
C GLU A 129 1.30 14.22 8.53
N THR A 130 1.64 13.26 7.65
CA THR A 130 0.73 12.15 7.33
C THR A 130 0.27 11.40 8.59
N LEU A 131 1.20 11.06 9.49
CA LEU A 131 0.87 10.33 10.71
C LEU A 131 0.00 11.15 11.67
N GLU A 132 0.29 12.44 11.83
CA GLU A 132 -0.51 13.36 12.65
C GLU A 132 -1.94 13.46 12.11
N LEU A 133 -2.12 13.67 10.80
CA LEU A 133 -3.43 13.73 10.16
C LEU A 133 -4.20 12.42 10.30
N VAL A 134 -3.52 11.27 10.20
CA VAL A 134 -4.16 9.98 10.40
C VAL A 134 -4.68 9.85 11.83
N VAL A 135 -3.87 10.21 12.83
CA VAL A 135 -4.25 10.11 14.25
C VAL A 135 -5.34 11.10 14.62
N ASP A 136 -5.26 12.34 14.13
CA ASP A 136 -6.13 13.44 14.57
C ASP A 136 -7.44 13.53 13.77
N GLU A 137 -7.46 13.08 12.52
CA GLU A 137 -8.62 13.26 11.62
C GLU A 137 -9.17 11.94 11.07
N VAL A 138 -8.32 11.00 10.62
CA VAL A 138 -8.77 9.75 9.99
C VAL A 138 -9.29 8.75 11.03
N MET A 139 -8.48 8.40 12.03
CA MET A 139 -8.86 7.42 13.05
C MET A 139 -10.13 7.81 13.83
N PRO A 140 -10.33 9.07 14.27
CA PRO A 140 -11.55 9.48 14.95
C PRO A 140 -12.79 9.38 14.05
N ALA A 141 -12.66 9.66 12.75
CA ALA A 141 -13.75 9.54 11.78
C ALA A 141 -14.15 8.10 11.46
N LEU A 142 -13.25 7.13 11.69
CA LEU A 142 -13.51 5.69 11.56
C LEU A 142 -14.12 5.07 12.83
N ALA A 143 -14.01 5.73 13.97
CA ALA A 143 -14.52 5.23 15.25
C ALA A 143 -16.04 5.44 15.46
N GLY A 144 -16.69 6.21 14.58
CA GLY A 144 -18.14 6.45 14.58
C GLY A 144 -18.89 5.56 13.59
#